data_AF-A0A0B2X099-F1
#
_entry.id   AF-A0A0B2X099-F1
#
_cell.length_a   1.000
_cell.length_b   1.000
_cell.length_c   1.000
_cell.angle_alpha   90.00
_cell.angle_beta   90.00
_cell.angle_gamma   90.00
#
_symmetry.space_group_name_H-M   'P 1'
#
loop_
_entity.id
_entity.type
_entity.pdbx_description
1 polymer ?
#
loop_
_entity_poly.entity_id
_entity_poly.type
_entity_poly.pdbx_seq_one_letter_code
_entity_poly.pdbx_strand_id
1 'polypeptide(L)'
;MQMHPVPRHVDVFACGSTLRNLLKFLQGRDSPFRMLVEVVAGTVHLIRRENTPKERIPGVRGYGHTFPEAFTTWEADVKRSLSHQRIVSYRFCGLDMMVRFEGDGYIRSEKTRLETATESDMLDQLDSLSVDREGKETNTDNTESILHIGNVGVEIEPDDVFDLKTRSVKRQGEDILGEELPRLWVTQIPKFILAFHERGLFTDVRIQSVKERVQDWEVQNESLLRGLFHLLSHIVDIAGDYEDSELEIVRPAGGGLEIRERGSDAGKVLSDSVRRRWATWLREGENAAQAVACDLEDASEEDSDQEADYTACDAECAYCGKCNY
;
A
#
# COMPACT_ATOMS: atom_id res chain seq x y z
N MET A 1 14.63 -0.81 7.31
CA MET A 1 13.58 -1.47 6.51
C MET A 1 13.67 -2.96 6.77
N GLN A 2 12.60 -3.58 7.25
CA GLN A 2 12.44 -5.03 7.24
C GLN A 2 11.62 -5.35 5.99
N MET A 3 12.05 -6.33 5.19
CA MET A 3 11.29 -6.74 4.00
C MET A 3 10.17 -7.68 4.43
N HIS A 4 9.09 -7.74 3.65
CA HIS A 4 8.00 -8.67 3.89
C HIS A 4 8.55 -10.11 3.88
N PRO A 5 8.14 -11.00 4.80
CA PRO A 5 8.76 -12.31 4.95
C PRO A 5 8.55 -13.23 3.74
N VAL A 6 7.47 -13.03 2.98
CA VAL A 6 7.20 -13.74 1.73
C VAL A 6 7.59 -12.87 0.55
N PRO A 7 8.61 -13.23 -0.24
CA PRO A 7 8.97 -12.47 -1.41
C PRO A 7 8.06 -12.78 -2.60
N ARG A 8 7.83 -11.78 -3.44
CA ARG A 8 6.86 -11.84 -4.56
C ARG A 8 7.42 -11.07 -5.73
N HIS A 9 7.06 -11.50 -6.94
CA HIS A 9 7.32 -10.74 -8.15
C HIS A 9 6.60 -9.37 -8.10
N VAL A 10 7.26 -8.33 -8.60
CA VAL A 10 6.73 -6.95 -8.62
C VAL A 10 7.15 -6.28 -9.93
N ASP A 11 6.19 -6.00 -10.79
CA ASP A 11 6.43 -5.23 -12.02
C ASP A 11 6.60 -3.74 -11.69
N VAL A 12 5.66 -3.19 -10.89
CA VAL A 12 5.60 -1.75 -10.59
C VAL A 12 5.47 -1.51 -9.09
N PHE A 13 6.48 -0.85 -8.53
CA PHE A 13 6.40 -0.26 -7.20
C PHE A 13 6.08 1.23 -7.31
N ALA A 14 4.97 1.66 -6.71
CA ALA A 14 4.53 3.05 -6.78
C ALA A 14 3.99 3.52 -5.44
N CYS A 15 3.58 4.80 -5.39
CA CYS A 15 2.77 5.28 -4.29
C CYS A 15 1.42 5.77 -4.81
N GLY A 16 0.44 5.87 -3.91
CA GLY A 16 -0.91 6.29 -4.29
C GLY A 16 -0.95 7.66 -4.96
N SER A 17 0.03 8.55 -4.73
CA SER A 17 0.09 9.85 -5.42
C SER A 17 0.65 9.78 -6.84
N THR A 18 1.66 8.94 -7.10
CA THR A 18 2.24 8.80 -8.45
C THR A 18 1.22 8.20 -9.40
N LEU A 19 0.56 7.12 -9.01
CA LEU A 19 -0.53 6.51 -9.80
C LEU A 19 -1.71 7.46 -9.99
N ARG A 20 -2.10 8.20 -8.95
CA ARG A 20 -3.16 9.21 -9.07
C ARG A 20 -2.79 10.32 -10.06
N ASN A 21 -1.53 10.74 -10.14
CA ASN A 21 -1.11 11.74 -11.12
C ASN A 21 -1.22 11.22 -12.56
N LEU A 22 -0.86 9.96 -12.80
CA LEU A 22 -1.07 9.31 -14.11
C LEU A 22 -2.57 9.21 -14.46
N LEU A 23 -3.41 8.82 -13.50
CA LEU A 23 -4.87 8.81 -13.68
C LEU A 23 -5.42 10.21 -13.99
N LYS A 24 -4.98 11.24 -13.27
CA LYS A 24 -5.39 12.63 -13.54
C LYS A 24 -5.01 13.08 -14.94
N PHE A 25 -3.82 12.70 -15.41
CA PHE A 25 -3.38 12.98 -16.78
C PHE A 25 -4.32 12.34 -17.81
N LEU A 26 -4.66 11.06 -17.64
CA LEU A 26 -5.57 10.34 -18.53
C LEU A 26 -7.00 10.87 -18.49
N GLN A 27 -7.43 11.42 -17.35
CA GLN A 27 -8.69 12.15 -17.21
C GLN A 27 -8.68 13.54 -17.86
N GLY A 28 -7.58 13.96 -18.49
CA GLY A 28 -7.43 15.28 -19.11
C GLY A 28 -7.32 16.42 -18.12
N ARG A 29 -7.02 16.16 -16.84
CA ARG A 29 -6.84 17.23 -15.85
C ARG A 29 -5.49 17.90 -16.06
N ASP A 30 -5.51 19.23 -16.23
CA ASP A 30 -4.28 20.01 -16.38
C ASP A 30 -3.63 20.25 -15.01
N SER A 31 -2.93 19.24 -14.53
CA SER A 31 -2.18 19.28 -13.27
C SER A 31 -0.73 18.90 -13.57
N PRO A 32 0.23 19.85 -13.48
CA PRO A 32 1.62 19.53 -13.71
C PRO A 32 2.13 18.61 -12.60
N PHE A 33 2.99 17.67 -12.97
CA PHE A 33 3.67 16.79 -12.01
C PHE A 33 4.98 16.29 -12.58
N ARG A 34 5.82 15.81 -11.66
CA ARG A 34 7.08 15.13 -11.96
C ARG A 34 7.18 13.90 -11.09
N MET A 35 7.76 12.84 -11.62
CA MET A 35 8.13 11.65 -10.84
C MET A 35 9.39 11.04 -11.44
N LEU A 36 10.19 10.42 -10.58
CA LEU A 36 11.38 9.71 -11.00
C LEU A 36 11.02 8.26 -11.29
N VAL A 37 11.77 7.67 -12.22
CA VAL A 37 11.67 6.25 -12.57
C VAL A 37 13.04 5.63 -12.33
N GLU A 38 13.08 4.53 -11.59
CA GLU A 38 14.27 3.70 -11.37
C GLU A 38 13.91 2.24 -11.55
N VAL A 39 14.75 1.48 -12.26
CA VAL A 39 14.64 0.01 -12.31
C VAL A 39 15.59 -0.60 -11.27
N VAL A 40 15.07 -1.58 -10.53
CA VAL A 40 15.87 -2.36 -9.58
C VAL A 40 15.44 -3.82 -9.68
N ALA A 41 16.31 -4.65 -10.27
CA ALA A 41 16.07 -6.08 -10.47
C ALA A 41 14.72 -6.34 -11.16
N GLY A 42 14.51 -5.74 -12.32
CA GLY A 42 13.26 -5.85 -13.10
C GLY A 42 12.09 -5.00 -12.61
N THR A 43 12.04 -4.60 -11.33
CA THR A 43 10.93 -3.76 -10.83
C THR A 43 11.09 -2.29 -11.18
N VAL A 44 10.05 -1.71 -11.76
CA VAL A 44 9.96 -0.27 -12.06
C VAL A 44 9.42 0.50 -10.86
N HIS A 45 10.22 1.42 -10.33
CA HIS A 45 9.88 2.24 -9.18
C HIS A 45 9.44 3.64 -9.62
N LEU A 46 8.17 3.99 -9.38
CA LEU A 46 7.61 5.33 -9.59
C LEU A 46 7.70 6.15 -8.31
N ILE A 47 8.68 7.05 -8.26
CA ILE A 47 9.08 7.77 -7.05
C ILE A 47 8.63 9.24 -7.13
N ARG A 48 8.05 9.76 -6.04
CA ARG A 48 7.61 11.15 -5.96
C ARG A 48 8.78 12.11 -6.21
N ARG A 49 8.59 13.06 -7.14
CA ARG A 49 9.44 14.23 -7.29
C ARG A 49 8.63 15.49 -6.98
N GLU A 50 8.40 15.70 -5.70
CA GLU A 50 7.67 16.87 -5.21
C GLU A 50 8.63 18.05 -4.99
N ASN A 51 8.07 19.25 -4.91
CA ASN A 51 8.86 20.42 -4.53
C ASN A 51 9.36 20.29 -3.08
N THR A 52 10.22 21.21 -2.69
CA THR A 52 10.83 21.24 -1.35
C THR A 52 9.77 21.08 -0.25
N PRO A 53 9.97 20.21 0.75
CA PRO A 53 9.06 20.08 1.90
C PRO A 53 8.86 21.37 2.70
N LYS A 54 9.73 22.37 2.51
CA LYS A 54 9.63 23.70 3.13
C LYS A 54 8.72 24.65 2.35
N GLU A 55 8.30 24.29 1.14
CA GLU A 55 7.38 25.11 0.36
C GLU A 55 6.00 25.10 1.04
N ARG A 56 5.55 26.28 1.45
CA ARG A 56 4.22 26.44 2.01
C ARG A 56 3.23 26.61 0.88
N ILE A 57 2.19 25.79 0.86
CA ILE A 57 1.03 26.03 -0.01
C ILE A 57 0.26 27.23 0.58
N PRO A 58 0.23 28.39 -0.08
CA PRO A 58 -0.42 29.57 0.46
C PRO A 58 -1.93 29.35 0.56
N GLY A 59 -2.53 29.81 1.66
CA GLY A 59 -3.98 29.79 1.80
C GLY A 59 -4.60 28.43 2.13
N VAL A 60 -3.80 27.41 2.51
CA VAL A 60 -4.36 26.17 3.06
C VAL A 60 -5.09 26.48 4.35
N ARG A 61 -6.42 26.39 4.28
CA ARG A 61 -7.34 26.48 5.39
C ARG A 61 -8.14 25.19 5.42
N GLY A 62 -8.16 24.53 6.57
CA GLY A 62 -8.87 23.29 6.73
C GLY A 62 -8.56 22.66 8.08
N TYR A 63 -9.28 21.60 8.38
CA TYR A 63 -9.19 20.89 9.65
C TYR A 63 -8.78 19.43 9.41
N GLY A 64 -8.04 19.19 8.32
CA GLY A 64 -7.67 17.86 7.85
C GLY A 64 -6.71 17.10 8.77
N HIS A 65 -5.89 17.80 9.56
CA HIS A 65 -5.03 17.17 10.57
C HIS A 65 -5.66 17.22 11.97
N THR A 66 -6.26 18.36 12.33
CA THR A 66 -6.88 18.52 13.66
C THR A 66 -8.08 17.61 13.89
N PHE A 67 -8.84 17.26 12.84
CA PHE A 67 -9.94 16.30 12.98
C PHE A 67 -9.44 14.89 13.34
N PRO A 68 -8.56 14.23 12.58
CA PRO A 68 -8.06 12.92 12.98
C PRO A 68 -7.35 12.97 14.34
N GLU A 69 -6.58 14.03 14.66
CA GLU A 69 -5.99 14.20 16.01
C GLU A 69 -7.03 14.20 17.14
N ALA A 70 -8.20 14.80 16.93
CA ALA A 70 -9.24 14.91 17.95
C ALA A 70 -10.22 13.72 17.99
N PHE A 71 -10.36 12.99 16.87
CA PHE A 71 -11.39 11.95 16.70
C PHE A 71 -10.81 10.54 16.47
N THR A 72 -9.48 10.37 16.54
CA THR A 72 -8.81 9.07 16.53
C THR A 72 -7.91 8.92 17.75
N THR A 73 -7.39 7.72 17.99
CA THR A 73 -6.48 7.45 19.09
C THR A 73 -5.41 6.47 18.62
N TRP A 74 -4.17 6.74 19.01
CA TRP A 74 -3.06 5.81 18.78
C TRP A 74 -3.11 4.70 19.83
N GLU A 75 -2.83 3.47 19.42
CA GLU A 75 -2.52 2.38 20.34
C GLU A 75 -1.26 2.71 21.15
N ALA A 76 -1.12 2.10 22.34
CA ALA A 76 -0.08 2.45 23.29
C ALA A 76 1.34 2.30 22.71
N ASP A 77 1.57 1.26 21.91
CA ASP A 77 2.85 0.89 21.31
C ASP A 77 3.28 1.76 20.12
N VAL A 78 2.33 2.46 19.50
CA VAL A 78 2.58 3.41 18.39
C VAL A 78 2.25 4.85 18.75
N LYS A 79 1.90 5.12 20.01
CA LYS A 79 1.67 6.46 20.54
C LYS A 79 2.93 7.30 20.36
N ARG A 80 2.80 8.46 19.68
CA ARG A 80 3.88 9.37 19.21
C ARG A 80 4.40 9.11 17.78
N SER A 81 3.78 8.20 17.02
CA SER A 81 4.05 8.08 15.59
C SER A 81 3.72 9.38 14.84
N LEU A 82 4.55 9.73 13.85
CA LEU A 82 4.34 10.93 13.02
C LEU A 82 3.48 10.65 11.77
N SER A 83 3.49 9.41 11.27
CA SER A 83 2.73 9.00 10.09
C SER A 83 2.56 7.49 10.09
N HIS A 84 1.51 7.00 9.42
CA HIS A 84 1.29 5.57 9.20
C HIS A 84 1.34 5.25 7.70
N GLN A 85 2.36 4.51 7.26
CA GLN A 85 2.50 4.12 5.86
C GLN A 85 2.12 2.64 5.68
N ARG A 86 1.29 2.36 4.68
CA ARG A 86 0.88 1.01 4.30
C ARG A 86 1.37 0.69 2.89
N ILE A 87 1.52 -0.60 2.61
CA ILE A 87 1.79 -1.13 1.29
C ILE A 87 0.71 -2.15 0.99
N VAL A 88 0.05 -2.02 -0.17
CA VAL A 88 -0.87 -3.03 -0.70
C VAL A 88 -0.27 -3.64 -1.95
N SER A 89 -0.57 -4.92 -2.18
CA SER A 89 -0.19 -5.63 -3.39
C SER A 89 -1.45 -6.15 -4.07
N TYR A 90 -1.55 -5.94 -5.38
CA TYR A 90 -2.67 -6.40 -6.20
C TYR A 90 -2.21 -6.56 -7.64
N ARG A 91 -2.99 -7.32 -8.42
CA ARG A 91 -2.74 -7.49 -9.86
C ARG A 91 -3.63 -6.56 -10.66
N PHE A 92 -3.06 -5.78 -11.56
CA PHE A 92 -3.77 -4.84 -12.43
C PHE A 92 -3.48 -5.13 -13.90
N CYS A 93 -4.49 -5.61 -14.64
CA CYS A 93 -4.36 -5.95 -16.06
C CYS A 93 -3.14 -6.85 -16.38
N GLY A 94 -2.81 -7.76 -15.47
CA GLY A 94 -1.66 -8.66 -15.61
C GLY A 94 -0.41 -8.22 -14.87
N LEU A 95 -0.25 -6.93 -14.54
CA LEU A 95 0.89 -6.36 -13.83
C LEU A 95 0.78 -6.59 -12.31
N ASP A 96 1.86 -7.05 -11.70
CA ASP A 96 2.00 -7.19 -10.25
C ASP A 96 2.37 -5.83 -9.63
N MET A 97 1.38 -5.18 -9.01
CA MET A 97 1.50 -3.86 -8.42
C MET A 97 1.85 -3.97 -6.94
N MET A 98 2.76 -3.10 -6.49
CA MET A 98 2.98 -2.81 -5.08
C MET A 98 2.85 -1.31 -4.83
N VAL A 99 1.86 -0.92 -4.03
CA VAL A 99 1.47 0.49 -3.87
C VAL A 99 1.55 0.92 -2.43
N ARG A 100 2.42 1.91 -2.17
CA ARG A 100 2.54 2.57 -0.86
C ARG A 100 1.53 3.71 -0.73
N PHE A 101 0.87 3.83 0.42
CA PHE A 101 0.06 4.99 0.75
C PHE A 101 0.11 5.31 2.24
N GLU A 102 -0.34 6.50 2.60
CA GLU A 102 -0.55 6.89 3.99
C GLU A 102 -2.00 6.57 4.37
N GLY A 103 -2.20 5.81 5.43
CA GLY A 103 -3.53 5.47 5.93
C GLY A 103 -3.95 6.41 7.06
N ASP A 104 -5.22 6.81 7.08
CA ASP A 104 -5.75 7.73 8.11
C ASP A 104 -6.11 7.01 9.42
N GLY A 105 -6.35 5.71 9.37
CA GLY A 105 -6.58 4.88 10.54
C GLY A 105 -7.31 3.59 10.23
N TYR A 106 -7.83 2.96 11.29
CA TYR A 106 -8.67 1.78 11.20
C TYR A 106 -9.81 1.83 12.20
N ILE A 107 -10.90 1.13 11.92
CA ILE A 107 -12.02 0.95 12.85
C ILE A 107 -11.79 -0.38 13.57
N ARG A 108 -11.57 -0.32 14.89
CA ARG A 108 -11.42 -1.52 15.71
C ARG A 108 -12.69 -2.37 15.64
N SER A 109 -12.58 -3.59 15.11
CA SER A 109 -13.65 -4.57 15.09
C SER A 109 -13.79 -5.25 16.46
N GLU A 110 -15.01 -5.64 16.85
CA GLU A 110 -15.22 -6.42 18.07
C GLU A 110 -14.46 -7.77 18.05
N LYS A 111 -14.16 -8.29 16.85
CA LYS A 111 -13.34 -9.50 16.69
C LYS A 111 -11.90 -9.33 17.17
N THR A 112 -11.36 -8.10 17.11
CA THR A 112 -10.01 -7.76 17.58
C THR A 112 -9.93 -7.68 19.12
N ARG A 113 -11.08 -7.69 19.83
CA ARG A 113 -11.15 -7.50 21.28
C ARG A 113 -10.74 -8.74 22.10
N LEU A 114 -10.62 -9.90 21.47
CA LEU A 114 -10.48 -11.18 22.19
C LEU A 114 -9.05 -11.51 22.67
N GLU A 115 -8.02 -10.75 22.29
CA GLU A 115 -6.62 -11.16 22.56
C GLU A 115 -5.82 -10.30 23.55
N THR A 116 -6.29 -9.13 23.99
CA THR A 116 -5.45 -8.26 24.84
C THR A 116 -6.24 -7.50 25.90
N ALA A 117 -6.41 -8.13 27.06
CA ALA A 117 -6.54 -7.40 28.32
C ALA A 117 -5.72 -8.17 29.36
N THR A 118 -4.40 -7.94 29.40
CA THR A 118 -3.54 -8.37 30.50
C THR A 118 -3.28 -7.19 31.43
N GLU A 119 -3.06 -7.46 32.71
CA GLU A 119 -2.92 -6.48 33.81
C GLU A 119 -1.85 -5.39 33.59
N SER A 120 -0.99 -5.54 32.57
CA SER A 120 0.01 -4.56 32.11
C SER A 120 -0.60 -3.20 31.76
N ASP A 121 -1.78 -3.17 31.14
CA ASP A 121 -2.42 -1.94 30.64
C ASP A 121 -2.76 -0.93 31.75
N MET A 122 -2.94 -1.40 32.98
CA MET A 122 -3.24 -0.52 34.13
C MET A 122 -1.99 0.17 34.69
N LEU A 123 -0.80 -0.40 34.49
CA LEU A 123 0.47 0.19 34.94
C LEU A 123 0.95 1.27 33.96
N ASP A 124 0.76 1.08 32.66
CA ASP A 124 1.10 2.08 31.63
C ASP A 124 0.19 3.33 31.71
N GLN A 125 -1.05 3.17 32.17
CA GLN A 125 -1.92 4.31 32.46
C GLN A 125 -1.43 5.16 33.65
N LEU A 126 -0.77 4.56 34.63
CA LEU A 126 -0.20 5.27 35.78
C LEU A 126 1.10 6.00 35.42
N ASP A 127 1.94 5.42 34.56
CA ASP A 127 3.18 6.07 34.10
C ASP A 127 2.90 7.30 33.23
N SER A 128 1.75 7.33 32.54
CA SER A 128 1.30 8.47 31.73
C SER A 128 0.83 9.70 32.53
N LEU A 129 0.71 9.59 33.86
CA LEU A 129 0.32 10.69 34.76
C LEU A 129 1.52 11.45 35.35
N SER A 130 2.76 11.00 35.06
CA SER A 130 3.98 11.68 35.49
C SER A 130 4.20 12.95 34.66
N VAL A 131 3.97 14.10 35.27
CA VAL A 131 4.25 15.42 34.69
C VAL A 131 5.76 15.66 34.72
N ASP A 132 6.43 15.49 33.57
CA ASP A 132 7.83 15.89 33.42
C ASP A 132 7.96 17.41 33.44
N ARG A 133 8.26 17.93 34.64
CA ARG A 133 8.90 19.23 34.82
C ARG A 133 10.41 19.01 34.69
N GLU A 134 10.99 19.43 33.58
CA GLU A 134 12.16 20.31 33.56
C GLU A 134 12.71 20.45 32.14
N GLY A 135 12.79 21.70 31.68
CA GLY A 135 13.65 22.06 30.58
C GLY A 135 15.10 21.83 30.96
N LYS A 136 15.79 21.01 30.18
CA LYS A 136 17.24 21.06 30.06
C LYS A 136 17.59 21.11 28.58
N GLU A 137 18.03 22.29 28.18
CA GLU A 137 18.85 22.47 27.00
C GLU A 137 19.98 21.45 27.03
N THR A 138 20.00 20.54 26.05
CA THR A 138 21.12 19.65 25.82
C THR A 138 21.81 20.08 24.55
N ASN A 139 23.10 20.32 24.72
CA ASN A 139 24.05 20.77 23.72
C ASN A 139 23.99 19.93 22.46
N THR A 140 24.16 20.62 21.34
CA THR A 140 24.44 20.09 20.01
C THR A 140 25.62 19.11 20.06
N ASP A 141 25.32 17.81 20.03
CA ASP A 141 26.31 16.80 19.67
C ASP A 141 25.85 16.09 18.40
N ASN A 142 26.72 16.14 17.41
CA ASN A 142 26.47 15.80 16.01
C ASN A 142 26.54 14.28 15.82
N THR A 143 25.67 13.56 16.52
CA THR A 143 25.49 12.12 16.35
C THR A 143 24.53 11.91 15.19
N GLU A 144 25.00 11.21 14.15
CA GLU A 144 24.14 10.73 13.07
C GLU A 144 22.92 10.04 13.70
N SER A 145 21.72 10.56 13.43
CA SER A 145 20.49 9.98 13.96
C SER A 145 20.36 8.56 13.42
N ILE A 146 20.71 7.57 14.25
CA ILE A 146 20.57 6.16 13.91
C ILE A 146 19.07 5.88 13.81
N LEU A 147 18.59 5.57 12.60
CA LEU A 147 17.23 5.11 12.39
C LEU A 147 17.10 3.70 13.00
N HIS A 148 16.45 3.62 14.16
CA HIS A 148 16.12 2.36 14.80
C HIS A 148 14.90 1.72 14.10
N ILE A 149 15.02 0.44 13.77
CA ILE A 149 13.95 -0.36 13.16
C ILE A 149 13.52 -1.36 14.22
N GLY A 150 12.23 -1.38 14.55
CA GLY A 150 11.64 -2.34 15.49
C GLY A 150 10.34 -2.89 14.93
N ASN A 151 9.96 -4.07 15.41
CA ASN A 151 8.65 -4.67 15.16
C ASN A 151 7.76 -4.30 16.34
N VAL A 152 6.81 -3.39 16.08
CA VAL A 152 5.81 -2.90 17.03
C VAL A 152 4.47 -2.82 16.30
N GLY A 153 3.36 -2.79 17.03
CA GLY A 153 2.03 -2.85 16.42
C GLY A 153 1.56 -4.27 16.16
N VAL A 154 0.30 -4.34 15.75
CA VAL A 154 -0.36 -5.56 15.26
C VAL A 154 -0.79 -5.34 13.82
N GLU A 155 -0.77 -6.40 13.03
CA GLU A 155 -1.31 -6.36 11.67
C GLU A 155 -2.81 -6.08 11.72
N ILE A 156 -3.23 -5.06 10.97
CA ILE A 156 -4.64 -4.67 10.88
C ILE A 156 -5.21 -5.15 9.56
N GLU A 157 -6.30 -5.90 9.66
CA GLU A 157 -7.10 -6.40 8.55
C GLU A 157 -7.40 -5.28 7.54
N PRO A 158 -7.18 -5.50 6.22
CA PRO A 158 -7.42 -4.50 5.19
C PRO A 158 -8.85 -3.93 5.23
N ASP A 159 -9.82 -4.77 5.58
CA ASP A 159 -11.23 -4.42 5.71
C ASP A 159 -11.54 -3.41 6.83
N ASP A 160 -10.62 -3.23 7.78
CA ASP A 160 -10.77 -2.29 8.88
C ASP A 160 -10.16 -0.92 8.62
N VAL A 161 -9.37 -0.77 7.58
CA VAL A 161 -8.71 0.49 7.22
C VAL A 161 -9.70 1.49 6.61
N PHE A 162 -9.55 2.76 6.94
CA PHE A 162 -10.32 3.85 6.32
C PHE A 162 -9.44 4.99 5.79
N ASP A 163 -10.00 5.74 4.85
CA ASP A 163 -9.52 7.07 4.44
C ASP A 163 -10.51 8.12 4.97
N LEU A 164 -10.02 9.31 5.27
CA LEU A 164 -10.76 10.35 5.95
C LEU A 164 -10.69 11.65 5.16
N LYS A 165 -11.84 12.33 5.08
CA LYS A 165 -11.92 13.66 4.52
C LYS A 165 -12.75 14.60 5.36
N THR A 166 -12.26 15.82 5.49
CA THR A 166 -13.02 16.93 6.05
C THR A 166 -13.48 17.88 4.95
N ARG A 167 -14.72 18.39 5.07
CA ARG A 167 -15.30 19.36 4.15
C ARG A 167 -16.15 20.37 4.89
N SER A 168 -16.23 21.59 4.37
CA SER A 168 -17.22 22.55 4.89
C SER A 168 -18.63 22.05 4.57
N VAL A 169 -19.59 22.27 5.49
CA VAL A 169 -21.03 22.05 5.25
C VAL A 169 -21.54 22.72 3.97
N LYS A 170 -20.87 23.78 3.50
CA LYS A 170 -21.17 24.43 2.21
C LYS A 170 -21.03 23.50 0.99
N ARG A 171 -20.19 22.46 1.09
CA ARG A 171 -19.97 21.46 0.03
C ARG A 171 -20.82 20.19 0.20
N GLN A 172 -21.79 20.18 1.12
CA GLN A 172 -22.57 18.98 1.45
C GLN A 172 -23.44 18.47 0.28
N GLY A 173 -23.75 19.31 -0.70
CA GLY A 173 -24.46 18.92 -1.92
C GLY A 173 -23.58 18.40 -3.06
N GLU A 174 -22.27 18.35 -2.89
CA GLU A 174 -21.32 17.89 -3.92
C GLU A 174 -21.01 16.40 -3.75
N ASP A 175 -20.66 15.71 -4.84
CA ASP A 175 -20.23 14.30 -4.79
C ASP A 175 -18.76 14.17 -4.36
N ILE A 176 -18.51 14.46 -3.07
CA ILE A 176 -17.17 14.39 -2.48
C ILE A 176 -16.60 12.97 -2.54
N LEU A 177 -17.44 11.95 -2.37
CA LEU A 177 -16.99 10.57 -2.47
C LEU A 177 -16.54 10.27 -3.90
N GLY A 178 -17.34 10.63 -4.90
CA GLY A 178 -16.99 10.48 -6.32
C GLY A 178 -15.65 11.10 -6.70
N GLU A 179 -15.31 12.27 -6.14
CA GLU A 179 -14.00 12.91 -6.33
C GLU A 179 -12.83 12.07 -5.80
N GLU A 180 -13.05 11.26 -4.77
CA GLU A 180 -12.02 10.48 -4.08
C GLU A 180 -12.00 9.00 -4.53
N LEU A 181 -13.02 8.49 -5.24
CA LEU A 181 -13.08 7.11 -5.75
C LEU A 181 -11.80 6.67 -6.51
N PRO A 182 -11.20 7.48 -7.41
CA PRO A 182 -9.96 7.08 -8.07
C PRO A 182 -8.80 6.85 -7.08
N ARG A 183 -8.73 7.63 -5.99
CA ARG A 183 -7.71 7.46 -4.95
C ARG A 183 -7.97 6.18 -4.17
N LEU A 184 -9.22 5.96 -3.76
CA LEU A 184 -9.64 4.80 -2.98
C LEU A 184 -9.45 3.50 -3.75
N TRP A 185 -9.70 3.52 -5.07
CA TRP A 185 -9.38 2.42 -5.98
C TRP A 185 -7.88 2.14 -6.00
N VAL A 186 -7.02 3.14 -6.18
CA VAL A 186 -5.55 2.93 -6.17
C VAL A 186 -5.04 2.33 -4.86
N THR A 187 -5.59 2.78 -3.73
CA THR A 187 -5.14 2.36 -2.39
C THR A 187 -5.89 1.15 -1.82
N GLN A 188 -6.92 0.66 -2.53
CA GLN A 188 -7.77 -0.47 -2.11
C GLN A 188 -8.38 -0.26 -0.72
N ILE A 189 -8.73 0.99 -0.37
CA ILE A 189 -9.30 1.31 0.94
C ILE A 189 -10.82 1.10 0.92
N PRO A 190 -11.38 0.25 1.81
CA PRO A 190 -12.78 -0.16 1.72
C PRO A 190 -13.75 0.72 2.51
N LYS A 191 -13.25 1.60 3.39
CA LYS A 191 -14.08 2.49 4.23
C LYS A 191 -13.67 3.95 4.04
N PHE A 192 -14.65 4.84 3.98
CA PHE A 192 -14.45 6.28 3.85
C PHE A 192 -15.19 7.02 4.95
N ILE A 193 -14.48 7.89 5.66
CA ILE A 193 -15.04 8.78 6.67
C ILE A 193 -15.11 10.19 6.09
N LEU A 194 -16.32 10.73 5.97
CA LEU A 194 -16.55 12.10 5.53
C LEU A 194 -17.12 12.92 6.69
N ALA A 195 -16.34 13.89 7.16
CA ALA A 195 -16.71 14.76 8.27
C ALA A 195 -16.97 16.19 7.76
N PHE A 196 -18.20 16.66 7.91
CA PHE A 196 -18.59 18.02 7.59
C PHE A 196 -18.44 18.95 8.77
N HIS A 197 -17.93 20.16 8.52
CA HIS A 197 -17.76 21.18 9.54
C HIS A 197 -18.37 22.54 9.14
N GLU A 198 -18.87 23.24 10.16
CA GLU A 198 -19.16 24.67 10.10
C GLU A 198 -18.11 25.41 10.92
N ARG A 199 -17.18 26.11 10.24
CA ARG A 199 -16.09 26.89 10.87
C ARG A 199 -15.26 26.10 11.91
N GLY A 200 -15.13 24.79 11.72
CA GLY A 200 -14.34 23.89 12.57
C GLY A 200 -15.16 23.08 13.57
N LEU A 201 -16.46 23.38 13.73
CA LEU A 201 -17.37 22.55 14.49
C LEU A 201 -17.90 21.41 13.60
N PHE A 202 -17.62 20.17 13.99
CA PHE A 202 -18.05 18.97 13.28
C PHE A 202 -19.32 18.39 13.92
N THR A 203 -20.40 18.32 13.15
CA THR A 203 -21.71 17.80 13.63
C THR A 203 -22.26 16.68 12.75
N ASP A 204 -21.69 16.46 11.57
CA ASP A 204 -22.09 15.43 10.62
C ASP A 204 -20.84 14.64 10.19
N VAL A 205 -20.66 13.46 10.80
CA VAL A 205 -19.57 12.53 10.49
C VAL A 205 -20.20 11.26 9.94
N ARG A 206 -19.86 10.94 8.69
CA ARG A 206 -20.43 9.81 7.96
C ARG A 206 -19.35 8.76 7.76
N ILE A 207 -19.60 7.57 8.28
CA ILE A 207 -18.75 6.39 8.09
C ILE A 207 -19.45 5.51 7.07
N GLN A 208 -18.79 5.22 5.95
CA GLN A 208 -19.39 4.50 4.83
C GLN A 208 -18.45 3.40 4.36
N SER A 209 -19.01 2.21 4.08
CA SER A 209 -18.35 1.24 3.22
C SER A 209 -18.40 1.76 1.77
N VAL A 210 -17.28 1.68 1.05
CA VAL A 210 -17.16 2.18 -0.32
C VAL A 210 -16.80 1.09 -1.33
N LYS A 211 -16.79 -0.19 -0.91
CA LYS A 211 -16.43 -1.33 -1.76
C LYS A 211 -17.23 -1.37 -3.07
N GLU A 212 -18.57 -1.38 -2.96
CA GLU A 212 -19.46 -1.39 -4.13
C GLU A 212 -19.26 -0.15 -5.01
N ARG A 213 -19.09 1.02 -4.39
CA ARG A 213 -18.86 2.29 -5.12
C ARG A 213 -17.54 2.30 -5.89
N VAL A 214 -16.49 1.68 -5.34
CA VAL A 214 -15.19 1.52 -6.01
C VAL A 214 -15.29 0.53 -7.16
N GLN A 215 -16.02 -0.58 -6.99
CA GLN A 215 -16.28 -1.55 -8.06
C GLN A 215 -17.10 -0.93 -9.20
N ASP A 216 -18.17 -0.20 -8.88
CA ASP A 216 -18.96 0.53 -9.86
C ASP A 216 -18.11 1.56 -10.61
N TRP A 217 -17.24 2.27 -9.89
CA TRP A 217 -16.31 3.22 -10.50
C TRP A 217 -15.35 2.53 -11.46
N GLU A 218 -14.78 1.38 -11.10
CA GLU A 218 -13.91 0.61 -11.97
C GLU A 218 -14.61 0.20 -13.28
N VAL A 219 -15.82 -0.35 -13.17
CA VAL A 219 -16.63 -0.73 -14.36
C VAL A 219 -16.93 0.49 -15.24
N GLN A 220 -17.32 1.62 -14.64
CA GLN A 220 -17.63 2.84 -15.38
C GLN A 220 -16.40 3.50 -16.02
N ASN A 221 -15.19 3.22 -15.50
CA ASN A 221 -13.94 3.82 -15.94
C ASN A 221 -13.04 2.80 -16.68
N GLU A 222 -13.60 1.70 -17.21
CA GLU A 222 -12.82 0.65 -17.87
C GLU A 222 -11.91 1.19 -18.98
N SER A 223 -12.40 2.12 -19.82
CA SER A 223 -11.59 2.72 -20.89
C SER A 223 -10.41 3.55 -20.35
N LEU A 224 -10.64 4.28 -19.26
CA LEU A 224 -9.60 5.04 -18.55
C LEU A 224 -8.54 4.08 -17.97
N LEU A 225 -8.97 2.97 -17.37
CA LEU A 225 -8.10 1.97 -16.78
C LEU A 225 -7.29 1.20 -17.83
N ARG A 226 -7.89 0.87 -18.98
CA ARG A 226 -7.13 0.34 -20.14
C ARG A 226 -6.05 1.33 -20.59
N GLY A 227 -6.38 2.63 -20.62
CA GLY A 227 -5.39 3.68 -20.89
C GLY A 227 -4.27 3.72 -19.85
N LEU A 228 -4.59 3.53 -18.57
CA LEU A 228 -3.60 3.45 -17.49
C LEU A 228 -2.69 2.24 -17.66
N PHE A 229 -3.25 1.07 -18.00
CA PHE A 229 -2.47 -0.11 -18.30
C PHE A 229 -1.48 0.14 -19.45
N HIS A 230 -1.95 0.63 -20.60
CA HIS A 230 -1.05 0.92 -21.73
C HIS A 230 0.04 1.93 -21.37
N LEU A 231 -0.29 2.95 -20.58
CA LEU A 231 0.69 3.93 -20.12
C LEU A 231 1.73 3.29 -19.19
N LEU A 232 1.30 2.47 -18.22
CA LEU A 232 2.19 1.77 -17.31
C LEU A 232 3.08 0.78 -18.07
N SER A 233 2.54 -0.03 -18.97
CA SER A 233 3.32 -0.94 -19.82
C SER A 233 4.36 -0.18 -20.64
N HIS A 234 3.98 0.93 -21.26
CA HIS A 234 4.94 1.75 -22.02
C HIS A 234 6.05 2.34 -21.14
N ILE A 235 5.72 2.76 -19.91
CA ILE A 235 6.73 3.19 -18.94
C ILE A 235 7.64 2.02 -18.56
N VAL A 236 7.09 0.82 -18.36
CA VAL A 236 7.86 -0.38 -18.01
C VAL A 236 8.81 -0.76 -19.14
N ASP A 237 8.33 -0.81 -20.38
CA ASP A 237 9.13 -1.13 -21.56
C ASP A 237 10.29 -0.14 -21.72
N ILE A 238 10.00 1.17 -21.67
CA ILE A 238 11.04 2.20 -21.74
C ILE A 238 12.00 2.11 -20.55
N ALA A 239 11.53 1.86 -19.34
CA ALA A 239 12.41 1.76 -18.19
C ALA A 239 13.33 0.52 -18.30
N GLY A 240 12.81 -0.59 -18.81
CA GLY A 240 13.55 -1.83 -19.01
C GLY A 240 14.65 -1.71 -20.07
N ASP A 241 14.38 -1.04 -21.19
CA ASP A 241 15.38 -0.75 -22.23
C ASP A 241 16.56 0.11 -21.70
N TYR A 242 16.35 0.78 -20.56
CA TYR A 242 17.27 1.72 -19.94
C TYR A 242 17.55 1.33 -18.48
N GLU A 243 17.70 0.04 -18.17
CA GLU A 243 17.76 -0.52 -16.80
C GLU A 243 18.75 0.21 -15.84
N ASP A 244 19.87 0.73 -16.36
CA ASP A 244 20.88 1.49 -15.61
C ASP A 244 20.67 3.01 -15.60
N SER A 245 19.68 3.52 -16.33
CA SER A 245 19.45 4.95 -16.51
C SER A 245 18.48 5.49 -15.48
N GLU A 246 18.84 6.65 -14.94
CA GLU A 246 17.96 7.42 -14.09
C GLU A 246 16.98 8.22 -14.97
N LEU A 247 15.71 7.81 -15.01
CA LEU A 247 14.69 8.46 -15.83
C LEU A 247 13.79 9.38 -14.99
N GLU A 248 13.13 10.30 -15.68
CA GLU A 248 12.11 11.20 -15.15
C GLU A 248 10.89 11.26 -16.07
N ILE A 249 9.70 11.17 -15.48
CA ILE A 249 8.43 11.50 -16.13
C ILE A 249 8.04 12.93 -15.75
N VAL A 250 7.75 13.76 -16.74
CA VAL A 250 7.30 15.15 -16.57
C VAL A 250 6.02 15.41 -17.34
N ARG A 251 5.06 16.04 -16.67
CA ARG A 251 3.90 16.69 -17.29
C ARG A 251 4.00 18.20 -16.96
N PRO A 252 4.36 19.08 -17.91
CA PRO A 252 4.32 20.53 -17.71
C PRO A 252 2.86 21.01 -17.61
N ALA A 253 2.57 22.31 -17.49
CA ALA A 253 1.20 22.81 -17.65
C ALA A 253 0.84 22.84 -19.15
N GLY A 254 -0.37 22.39 -19.52
CA GLY A 254 -0.88 22.40 -20.90
C GLY A 254 -0.18 21.50 -21.94
N GLY A 255 0.92 20.83 -21.61
CA GLY A 255 1.67 19.93 -22.51
C GLY A 255 1.27 18.44 -22.48
N GLY A 256 2.10 17.59 -23.07
CA GLY A 256 1.96 16.13 -23.01
C GLY A 256 2.70 15.51 -21.82
N LEU A 257 2.63 14.19 -21.70
CA LEU A 257 3.51 13.45 -20.79
C LEU A 257 4.84 13.18 -21.50
N GLU A 258 5.96 13.53 -20.86
CA GLU A 258 7.32 13.37 -21.39
C GLU A 258 8.09 12.38 -20.50
N ILE A 259 8.85 11.48 -21.12
CA ILE A 259 9.84 10.63 -20.44
C ILE A 259 11.21 11.06 -20.93
N ARG A 260 12.12 11.36 -20.01
CA ARG A 260 13.45 11.90 -20.31
C ARG A 260 14.47 11.42 -19.30
N GLU A 261 15.75 11.62 -19.61
CA GLU A 261 16.83 11.45 -18.64
C GLU A 261 16.63 12.39 -17.44
N ARG A 262 16.94 11.88 -16.24
CA ARG A 262 16.81 12.62 -14.99
C ARG A 262 17.81 13.77 -14.96
N GLY A 263 17.30 14.95 -14.61
CA GLY A 263 18.15 16.11 -14.31
C GLY A 263 19.01 15.89 -13.05
N SER A 264 20.24 16.39 -13.06
CA SER A 264 21.22 16.24 -11.98
C SER A 264 20.77 16.81 -10.62
N ASP A 265 19.73 17.63 -10.59
CA ASP A 265 19.15 18.26 -9.40
C ASP A 265 18.26 17.31 -8.57
N ALA A 266 17.85 16.16 -9.13
CA ALA A 266 17.01 15.18 -8.46
C ALA A 266 17.77 14.32 -7.43
N GLY A 267 19.09 14.16 -7.59
CA GLY A 267 19.89 13.23 -6.79
C GLY A 267 19.52 11.76 -7.00
N LYS A 268 20.22 10.88 -6.27
CA LYS A 268 19.97 9.44 -6.23
C LYS A 268 19.00 9.13 -5.08
N VAL A 269 17.86 8.52 -5.38
CA VAL A 269 16.84 8.27 -4.35
C VAL A 269 17.08 6.95 -3.63
N LEU A 270 17.33 5.87 -4.37
CA LEU A 270 17.61 4.56 -3.78
C LEU A 270 19.12 4.37 -3.62
N SER A 271 19.57 4.20 -2.38
CA SER A 271 20.96 3.87 -2.09
C SER A 271 21.33 2.48 -2.61
N ASP A 272 22.62 2.24 -2.85
CA ASP A 272 23.11 0.93 -3.32
C ASP A 272 22.87 -0.19 -2.31
N SER A 273 22.79 0.14 -1.01
CA SER A 273 22.40 -0.83 0.01
C SER A 273 20.92 -1.22 -0.10
N VAL A 274 20.03 -0.26 -0.35
CA VAL A 274 18.59 -0.53 -0.56
C VAL A 274 18.36 -1.33 -1.83
N ARG A 275 19.01 -0.95 -2.94
CA ARG A 275 18.93 -1.66 -4.23
C ARG A 275 19.32 -3.13 -4.10
N ARG A 276 20.46 -3.41 -3.46
CA ARG A 276 20.92 -4.79 -3.21
C ARG A 276 19.95 -5.57 -2.34
N ARG A 277 19.42 -4.96 -1.28
CA ARG A 277 18.45 -5.62 -0.40
C ARG A 277 17.15 -5.95 -1.11
N TRP A 278 16.67 -5.06 -1.97
CA TRP A 278 15.51 -5.30 -2.82
C TRP A 278 15.73 -6.47 -3.78
N ALA A 279 16.85 -6.46 -4.51
CA ALA A 279 17.20 -7.52 -5.46
C ALA A 279 17.37 -8.90 -4.78
N THR A 280 17.98 -8.95 -3.60
CA THR A 280 18.08 -10.19 -2.81
C THR A 280 16.71 -10.71 -2.41
N TRP A 281 15.83 -9.82 -1.93
CA TRP A 281 14.48 -10.20 -1.52
C TRP A 281 13.68 -10.78 -2.70
N LEU A 282 13.68 -10.15 -3.87
CA LEU A 282 12.98 -10.68 -5.05
C LEU A 282 13.46 -12.08 -5.46
N ARG A 283 14.78 -12.28 -5.52
CA ARG A 283 15.39 -13.58 -5.87
C ARG A 283 15.03 -14.69 -4.90
N GLU A 284 14.94 -14.40 -3.61
CA GLU A 284 14.47 -15.38 -2.61
C GLU A 284 13.03 -15.83 -2.90
N GLY A 285 12.20 -14.95 -3.47
CA GLY A 285 10.82 -15.27 -3.86
C GLY A 285 10.74 -16.11 -5.12
N GLU A 286 11.54 -15.79 -6.13
CA GLU A 286 11.64 -16.58 -7.35
C GLU A 286 12.10 -18.01 -7.05
N ASN A 287 13.14 -18.16 -6.23
CA ASN A 287 13.63 -19.47 -5.81
C ASN A 287 12.56 -20.26 -5.05
N ALA A 288 11.82 -19.61 -4.14
CA ALA A 288 10.74 -20.25 -3.40
C ALA A 288 9.57 -20.66 -4.32
N ALA A 289 9.19 -19.81 -5.27
CA ALA A 289 8.15 -20.13 -6.25
C ALA A 289 8.57 -21.28 -7.18
N GLN A 290 9.83 -21.32 -7.59
CA GLN A 290 10.37 -22.38 -8.43
C GLN A 290 10.48 -23.71 -7.69
N ALA A 291 10.83 -23.70 -6.40
CA ALA A 291 10.80 -24.89 -5.55
C ALA A 291 9.39 -25.48 -5.41
N VAL A 292 8.37 -24.63 -5.23
CA VAL A 292 6.97 -25.09 -5.18
C VAL A 292 6.52 -25.64 -6.54
N ALA A 293 6.96 -25.05 -7.65
CA ALA A 293 6.63 -25.52 -8.99
C ALA A 293 7.25 -26.89 -9.28
N CYS A 294 8.52 -27.15 -8.90
CA CYS A 294 9.12 -28.46 -9.09
C CYS A 294 8.48 -29.54 -8.20
N ASP A 295 8.07 -29.21 -6.98
CA ASP A 295 7.34 -30.14 -6.10
C ASP A 295 5.95 -30.53 -6.66
N LEU A 296 5.33 -29.66 -7.46
CA LEU A 296 4.04 -29.93 -8.12
C LEU A 296 4.20 -30.77 -9.40
N GLU A 297 5.32 -30.62 -10.12
CA GLU A 297 5.63 -31.45 -11.29
C GLU A 297 6.00 -32.89 -10.87
N ASP A 298 6.74 -33.06 -9.76
CA ASP A 298 7.10 -34.38 -9.20
C ASP A 298 5.89 -35.13 -8.59
N ALA A 299 4.78 -34.43 -8.32
CA ALA A 299 3.53 -35.03 -7.85
C ALA A 299 2.60 -35.51 -8.99
N SER A 300 3.01 -35.35 -10.26
CA SER A 300 2.18 -35.68 -11.43
C SER A 300 2.67 -36.83 -12.30
N GLU A 301 3.71 -37.57 -11.88
CA GLU A 301 4.21 -38.73 -12.62
C GLU A 301 4.23 -40.02 -11.77
N GLU A 302 3.06 -40.49 -11.33
CA GLU A 302 2.84 -41.93 -11.11
C GLU A 302 1.42 -42.31 -11.56
N ASP A 303 1.21 -42.44 -12.87
CA ASP A 303 0.14 -43.27 -13.41
C ASP A 303 0.76 -44.23 -14.44
N SER A 304 1.34 -45.31 -13.91
CA SER A 304 1.85 -46.43 -14.68
C SER A 304 0.76 -47.50 -14.75
N ASP A 305 0.08 -47.56 -15.90
CA ASP A 305 -0.84 -48.61 -16.34
C ASP A 305 -0.41 -50.02 -15.89
N GLN A 306 -1.09 -50.57 -14.88
CA GLN A 306 -1.15 -52.01 -14.64
C GLN A 306 -2.62 -52.40 -14.39
N GLU A 307 -3.22 -53.06 -15.39
CA GLU A 307 -4.50 -53.78 -15.22
C GLU A 307 -4.34 -54.82 -14.11
N ALA A 308 -4.86 -54.52 -12.92
CA ALA A 308 -5.04 -55.49 -11.86
C ALA A 308 -6.35 -56.27 -12.10
N ASP A 309 -6.22 -57.58 -12.26
CA ASP A 309 -7.32 -58.54 -12.34
C ASP A 309 -8.08 -58.58 -11.00
N TYR A 310 -9.26 -57.97 -10.95
CA TYR A 310 -10.13 -57.87 -9.77
C TYR A 310 -11.09 -59.06 -9.59
N THR A 311 -10.71 -60.28 -10.00
CA THR A 311 -11.56 -61.46 -9.82
C THR A 311 -10.84 -62.67 -9.21
N ALA A 312 -10.50 -62.55 -7.93
CA ALA A 312 -10.23 -63.72 -7.07
C ALA A 312 -11.07 -63.64 -5.79
N CYS A 313 -12.39 -63.87 -5.92
CA CYS A 313 -13.24 -64.23 -4.78
C CYS A 313 -13.30 -65.75 -4.66
N ASP A 314 -12.76 -66.31 -3.58
CA ASP A 314 -13.05 -67.67 -3.14
C ASP A 314 -14.18 -67.69 -2.09
N ALA A 315 -14.80 -68.86 -1.94
CA ALA A 315 -16.18 -69.02 -1.47
C ALA A 315 -16.43 -68.84 0.05
N GLU A 316 -15.54 -68.18 0.79
CA GLU A 316 -15.69 -67.98 2.24
C GLU A 316 -15.52 -66.53 2.74
N CYS A 317 -15.32 -65.54 1.86
CA CYS A 317 -15.15 -64.15 2.29
C CYS A 317 -16.49 -63.41 2.46
N ALA A 318 -17.01 -63.38 3.70
CA ALA A 318 -18.05 -62.46 4.12
C ALA A 318 -17.45 -61.05 4.34
N TYR A 319 -17.75 -60.16 3.39
CA TYR A 319 -17.60 -58.71 3.38
C TYR A 319 -17.30 -58.02 4.73
N CYS A 320 -16.05 -57.55 4.93
CA CYS A 320 -15.70 -56.70 6.09
C CYS A 320 -15.05 -55.34 5.73
N GLY A 321 -14.93 -55.00 4.45
CA GLY A 321 -14.61 -53.62 4.01
C GLY A 321 -13.32 -53.02 4.59
N LYS A 322 -12.36 -53.85 5.00
CA LYS A 322 -11.05 -53.42 5.51
C LYS A 322 -9.95 -54.39 5.05
N CYS A 323 -9.59 -54.29 3.78
CA CYS A 323 -8.29 -54.76 3.31
C CYS A 323 -7.60 -53.54 2.72
N ASN A 324 -6.58 -53.05 3.42
CA ASN A 324 -5.70 -51.98 2.96
C ASN A 324 -4.74 -52.59 1.94
N TYR A 325 -4.89 -52.20 0.68
CA TYR A 325 -3.80 -51.64 -0.11
C TYR A 325 -4.39 -50.50 -0.94
#